data_AF-A0A224XLF1-F1
#
_entry.id   AF-A0A224XLF1-F1
#
_cell.length_a   1.000
_cell.length_b   1.000
_cell.length_c   1.000
_cell.angle_alpha   90.00
_cell.angle_beta   90.00
_cell.angle_gamma   90.00
#
_symmetry.space_group_name_H-M   'P 1'
#
loop_
_entity.id
_entity.type
_entity.pdbx_description
1 polymer ?
#
loop_
_entity_poly.entity_id
_entity_poly.type
_entity_poly.pdbx_seq_one_letter_code
_entity_poly.pdbx_strand_id
1 'polypeptide(L)'
;MRLYSMHKREFVMVFLGFYVCFGLGVFIGLAGPPITVTTSFKGSELLRKQNVSSEIYSGPFIINSPAMSTYNQQLWVIAVVKTENKDDDILDRSFHVSVAIDALTAEHKPVTLLHSDKAHNRTHHLRCKGQVCDQVTILHIEFLDFTHYILKVCFYGLETFHQHYTIKGVTFYFKSYNPGFTQIEIWF
;
A
#
# COMPACT_ATOMS: atom_id res chain seq x y z
N MET A 1 14.32 -45.21 -9.35
CA MET A 1 13.03 -44.49 -9.49
C MET A 1 11.89 -45.48 -9.26
N ARG A 2 11.13 -45.35 -8.16
CA ARG A 2 10.04 -46.29 -7.81
C ARG A 2 8.79 -46.15 -8.69
N LEU A 3 8.66 -45.05 -9.44
CA LEU A 3 7.55 -44.81 -10.37
C LEU A 3 7.45 -45.86 -11.50
N TYR A 4 8.58 -46.40 -11.97
CA TYR A 4 8.61 -47.43 -13.02
C TYR A 4 8.41 -48.86 -12.51
N SER A 5 8.48 -49.06 -11.19
CA SER A 5 8.27 -50.37 -10.55
C SER A 5 6.88 -50.51 -9.91
N MET A 6 6.03 -49.48 -10.00
CA MET A 6 4.69 -49.46 -9.41
C MET A 6 3.69 -50.21 -10.29
N HIS A 7 2.77 -50.93 -9.64
CA HIS A 7 1.68 -51.58 -10.35
C HIS A 7 0.69 -50.53 -10.90
N LYS A 8 0.03 -50.83 -12.02
CA LYS A 8 -0.91 -49.90 -12.69
C LYS A 8 -1.97 -49.32 -11.73
N ARG A 9 -2.44 -50.11 -10.76
CA ARG A 9 -3.39 -49.68 -9.72
C ARG A 9 -2.81 -48.64 -8.76
N GLU A 10 -1.57 -48.82 -8.34
CA GLU A 10 -0.87 -47.92 -7.43
C GLU A 10 -0.61 -46.57 -8.11
N PHE A 11 -0.21 -46.62 -9.39
CA PHE A 11 -0.04 -45.42 -10.22
C PHE A 11 -1.32 -44.59 -10.28
N VAL A 12 -2.46 -45.19 -10.60
CA VAL A 12 -3.75 -44.49 -10.65
C VAL A 12 -4.15 -43.89 -9.30
N MET A 13 -3.93 -44.60 -8.19
CA MET A 13 -4.24 -44.09 -6.85
C MET A 13 -3.43 -42.84 -6.48
N VAL A 14 -2.15 -42.79 -6.86
CA VAL A 14 -1.30 -41.62 -6.61
C VAL A 14 -1.80 -40.40 -7.38
N PHE A 15 -2.15 -40.56 -8.66
CA PHE A 15 -2.69 -39.45 -9.46
C PHE A 15 -4.07 -39.01 -8.97
N LEU A 16 -4.94 -39.93 -8.58
CA LEU A 16 -6.23 -39.60 -7.98
C LEU A 16 -6.03 -38.79 -6.70
N GLY A 17 -5.14 -39.25 -5.80
CA GLY A 17 -4.80 -38.52 -4.58
C GLY A 17 -4.25 -37.12 -4.87
N PHE A 18 -3.36 -36.99 -5.85
CA PHE A 18 -2.84 -35.70 -6.30
C PHE A 18 -3.96 -34.76 -6.76
N TYR A 19 -4.88 -35.22 -7.62
CA TYR A 19 -5.98 -34.38 -8.10
C TYR A 19 -6.98 -34.02 -7.01
N VAL A 20 -7.21 -34.90 -6.03
CA VAL A 20 -8.03 -34.58 -4.85
C VAL A 20 -7.37 -33.49 -4.02
N CYS A 21 -6.09 -33.63 -3.68
CA CYS A 21 -5.35 -32.62 -2.91
C CYS A 21 -5.23 -31.29 -3.68
N PHE A 22 -4.95 -31.34 -4.98
CA PHE A 22 -4.91 -30.16 -5.83
C PHE A 22 -6.27 -29.46 -5.89
N GLY A 23 -7.35 -30.23 -6.08
CA GLY A 23 -8.71 -29.72 -6.07
C GLY A 23 -9.06 -29.03 -4.75
N LEU A 24 -8.71 -29.65 -3.61
CA LEU A 24 -8.88 -29.03 -2.29
C LEU A 24 -8.10 -27.71 -2.17
N GLY A 25 -6.85 -27.66 -2.64
CA GLY A 25 -6.05 -26.45 -2.66
C GLY A 25 -6.68 -25.32 -3.48
N VAL A 26 -7.24 -25.63 -4.65
CA VAL A 26 -7.97 -24.66 -5.48
C VAL A 26 -9.23 -24.15 -4.76
N PHE A 27 -10.00 -25.02 -4.12
CA PHE A 27 -11.20 -24.60 -3.37
C PHE A 27 -10.86 -23.71 -2.18
N ILE A 28 -9.79 -24.02 -1.43
CA ILE A 28 -9.32 -23.18 -0.33
C ILE A 28 -8.90 -21.80 -0.85
N GLY A 29 -8.18 -21.74 -1.97
CA GLY A 29 -7.79 -20.46 -2.59
C GLY A 29 -8.96 -19.62 -3.07
N LEU A 30 -10.02 -20.24 -3.60
CA LEU A 30 -11.22 -19.55 -4.08
C LEU A 30 -12.15 -19.09 -2.95
N ALA A 31 -12.29 -19.88 -1.89
CA ALA A 31 -13.11 -19.55 -0.72
C ALA A 31 -12.37 -18.69 0.31
N GLY A 32 -11.05 -18.56 0.17
CA GLY A 32 -10.19 -17.79 1.05
C GLY A 32 -10.44 -16.28 0.99
N PRO A 33 -9.99 -15.54 2.02
CA PRO A 33 -10.03 -14.09 2.03
C PRO A 33 -9.05 -13.52 0.97
N PRO A 34 -9.29 -12.28 0.50
CA PRO A 34 -8.41 -11.66 -0.47
C PRO A 34 -7.00 -11.47 0.10
N ILE A 35 -5.98 -11.64 -0.75
CA ILE A 35 -4.56 -11.58 -0.37
C ILE A 35 -4.20 -10.26 0.32
N THR A 36 -4.68 -9.14 -0.21
CA THR A 36 -4.38 -7.80 0.31
C THR A 36 -5.64 -7.05 0.67
N VAL A 37 -5.55 -6.26 1.74
CA VAL A 37 -6.57 -5.27 2.12
C VAL A 37 -6.06 -3.87 1.76
N THR A 38 -6.97 -2.97 1.41
CA THR A 38 -6.63 -1.58 1.10
C THR A 38 -7.62 -0.62 1.74
N THR A 39 -7.11 0.42 2.39
CA THR A 39 -7.90 1.50 2.96
C THR A 39 -7.48 2.82 2.32
N SER A 40 -8.43 3.73 2.08
CA SER A 40 -8.18 4.98 1.35
C SER A 40 -8.47 6.21 2.20
N PHE A 41 -7.62 7.22 2.11
CA PHE A 41 -7.74 8.50 2.81
C PHE A 41 -7.61 9.65 1.81
N LYS A 42 -8.58 10.57 1.80
CA LYS A 42 -8.51 11.75 0.93
C LYS A 42 -7.69 12.86 1.60
N GLY A 43 -6.71 13.39 0.90
CA GLY A 43 -5.85 14.50 1.35
C GLY A 43 -6.65 15.73 1.79
N SER A 44 -7.70 16.11 1.06
CA SER A 44 -8.55 17.25 1.42
C SER A 44 -9.28 17.06 2.75
N GLU A 45 -9.75 15.85 3.05
CA GLU A 45 -10.39 15.51 4.33
C GLU A 45 -9.37 15.51 5.47
N LEU A 46 -8.14 15.05 5.22
CA LEU A 46 -7.03 15.05 6.18
C LEU A 46 -6.62 16.48 6.56
N LEU A 47 -6.38 17.35 5.57
CA LEU A 47 -6.00 18.75 5.79
C LEU A 47 -7.10 19.51 6.57
N ARG A 48 -8.36 19.31 6.19
CA ARG A 48 -9.51 19.89 6.91
C ARG A 48 -9.58 19.42 8.37
N LYS A 49 -9.38 18.13 8.63
CA LYS A 49 -9.42 17.57 9.99
C LYS A 49 -8.30 18.13 10.88
N GLN A 50 -7.17 18.51 10.29
CA GLN A 50 -5.99 19.01 11.01
C GLN A 50 -6.00 20.53 11.21
N ASN A 51 -6.98 21.25 10.63
CA ASN A 51 -7.02 22.72 10.61
C ASN A 51 -5.73 23.36 10.07
N VAL A 52 -5.00 22.65 9.21
CA VAL A 52 -3.78 23.16 8.58
C VAL A 52 -4.19 23.83 7.28
N SER A 53 -3.97 25.15 7.19
CA SER A 53 -4.11 25.90 5.94
C SER A 53 -2.90 25.63 5.05
N SER A 54 -2.77 24.40 4.55
CA SER A 54 -1.75 24.07 3.57
C SER A 54 -2.35 23.62 2.25
N GLU A 55 -1.56 23.81 1.22
CA GLU A 55 -1.94 23.55 -0.15
C GLU A 55 -1.91 22.05 -0.43
N ILE A 56 -2.88 21.58 -1.23
CA ILE A 56 -3.04 20.16 -1.54
C ILE A 56 -1.86 19.59 -2.35
N TYR A 57 -1.07 20.46 -2.97
CA TYR A 57 0.12 20.08 -3.73
C TYR A 57 1.38 19.92 -2.85
N SER A 58 1.36 20.37 -1.58
CA SER A 58 2.54 20.31 -0.70
C SER A 58 2.32 19.51 0.59
N GLY A 59 1.10 19.48 1.15
CA GLY A 59 0.91 18.94 2.50
C GLY A 59 1.33 19.97 3.57
N PRO A 60 1.58 19.60 4.82
CA PRO A 60 1.81 18.25 5.34
C PRO A 60 0.51 17.44 5.48
N PHE A 61 0.53 16.19 5.05
CA PHE A 61 -0.54 15.22 5.30
C PHE A 61 -0.17 14.34 6.47
N ILE A 62 -0.83 14.53 7.63
CA ILE A 62 -0.68 13.63 8.77
C ILE A 62 -1.73 12.52 8.64
N ILE A 63 -1.29 11.26 8.56
CA ILE A 63 -2.17 10.12 8.29
C ILE A 63 -1.91 9.04 9.32
N ASN A 64 -2.96 8.65 10.02
CA ASN A 64 -2.91 7.51 10.94
C ASN A 64 -3.22 6.25 10.16
N SER A 65 -2.36 5.24 10.26
CA SER A 65 -2.62 3.94 9.69
C SER A 65 -3.86 3.32 10.34
N PRO A 66 -4.56 2.42 9.62
CA PRO A 66 -5.43 1.44 10.26
C PRO A 66 -4.68 0.66 11.35
N ALA A 67 -5.43 -0.03 12.21
CA ALA A 67 -4.84 -0.97 13.16
C ALA A 67 -4.09 -2.08 12.40
N MET A 68 -2.81 -2.22 12.69
CA MET A 68 -1.89 -3.19 12.10
C MET A 68 -1.56 -4.29 13.11
N SER A 69 -1.19 -5.45 12.58
CA SER A 69 -0.69 -6.60 13.32
C SER A 69 0.46 -7.25 12.55
N THR A 70 1.18 -8.16 13.19
CA THR A 70 2.21 -8.98 12.51
C THR A 70 1.64 -9.79 11.35
N TYR A 71 0.35 -10.16 11.38
CA TYR A 71 -0.33 -10.84 10.27
C TYR A 71 -0.56 -9.96 9.05
N ASN A 72 -0.46 -8.63 9.16
CA ASN A 72 -0.48 -7.75 8.00
C ASN A 72 0.82 -7.82 7.19
N GLN A 73 1.87 -8.44 7.75
CA GLN A 73 3.22 -8.61 7.21
C GLN A 73 3.91 -7.30 6.82
N GLN A 74 3.45 -6.67 5.74
CA GLN A 74 4.02 -5.46 5.13
C GLN A 74 2.96 -4.37 4.95
N LEU A 75 3.40 -3.12 4.91
CA LEU A 75 2.55 -1.96 4.63
C LEU A 75 3.11 -1.13 3.48
N TRP A 76 2.29 -0.93 2.45
CA TRP A 76 2.55 0.01 1.37
C TRP A 76 1.64 1.23 1.51
N VAL A 77 2.24 2.41 1.37
CA VAL A 77 1.51 3.67 1.32
C VAL A 77 1.70 4.26 -0.06
N ILE A 78 0.59 4.39 -0.76
CA ILE A 78 0.54 4.77 -2.17
C ILE A 78 -0.25 6.06 -2.28
N ALA A 79 0.25 7.06 -3.00
CA ALA A 79 -0.51 8.24 -3.37
C ALA A 79 -0.97 8.17 -4.82
N VAL A 80 -2.19 8.67 -5.03
CA VAL A 80 -2.76 8.92 -6.35
C VAL A 80 -3.18 10.38 -6.41
N VAL A 81 -2.55 11.13 -7.32
CA VAL A 81 -2.87 12.53 -7.57
C VAL A 81 -3.94 12.60 -8.67
N LYS A 82 -4.92 13.47 -8.48
CA LYS A 82 -5.97 13.78 -9.45
C LYS A 82 -5.84 15.23 -9.87
N THR A 83 -5.90 15.47 -11.17
CA THR A 83 -5.81 16.78 -11.79
C THR A 83 -7.12 17.14 -12.47
N GLU A 84 -7.28 18.42 -12.82
CA GLU A 84 -8.39 18.88 -13.67
C GLU A 84 -8.07 18.84 -15.16
N ASN A 85 -6.93 18.24 -15.53
CA ASN A 85 -6.50 18.14 -16.92
C ASN A 85 -7.51 17.34 -17.75
N LYS A 86 -7.98 17.92 -18.85
CA LYS A 86 -8.90 17.27 -19.80
C LYS A 86 -8.20 16.81 -21.07
N ASP A 87 -6.93 17.17 -21.24
CA ASP A 87 -6.15 16.81 -22.41
C ASP A 87 -5.69 15.35 -22.28
N ASP A 88 -5.61 14.63 -23.41
CA ASP A 88 -5.16 13.22 -23.46
C ASP A 88 -3.62 13.10 -23.50
N ASP A 89 -2.92 14.23 -23.31
CA ASP A 89 -1.47 14.27 -23.28
C ASP A 89 -0.92 13.56 -22.05
N ILE A 90 0.17 12.81 -22.28
CA ILE A 90 0.90 12.13 -21.21
C ILE A 90 1.85 13.16 -20.59
N LEU A 91 1.55 13.57 -19.37
CA LEU A 91 2.37 14.48 -18.60
C LEU A 91 3.31 13.68 -17.68
N ASP A 92 4.59 14.02 -17.65
CA ASP A 92 5.58 13.45 -16.73
C ASP A 92 6.35 14.58 -16.06
N ARG A 93 6.32 14.62 -14.71
CA ARG A 93 7.09 15.58 -13.92
C ARG A 93 7.69 14.92 -12.69
N SER A 94 8.95 15.22 -12.43
CA SER A 94 9.64 14.81 -11.20
C SER A 94 9.20 15.69 -10.02
N PHE A 95 8.99 15.07 -8.87
CA PHE A 95 8.72 15.76 -7.61
C PHE A 95 9.42 15.02 -6.46
N HIS A 96 9.59 15.69 -5.32
CA HIS A 96 10.20 15.08 -4.14
C HIS A 96 9.15 14.81 -3.08
N VAL A 97 9.30 13.67 -2.41
CA VAL A 97 8.46 13.28 -1.28
C VAL A 97 9.34 13.16 -0.05
N SER A 98 8.90 13.77 1.03
CA SER A 98 9.49 13.60 2.36
C SER A 98 8.47 12.92 3.28
N VAL A 99 8.93 11.92 4.02
CA VAL A 99 8.10 11.10 4.90
C VAL A 99 8.76 11.00 6.26
N ALA A 100 8.05 11.42 7.30
CA ALA A 100 8.38 11.11 8.68
C ALA A 100 7.40 10.07 9.23
N ILE A 101 7.90 9.21 10.11
CA ILE A 101 7.17 8.05 10.66
C ILE A 101 7.29 8.07 12.18
N ASP A 102 6.15 8.19 12.85
CA ASP A 102 6.01 7.87 14.26
C ASP A 102 5.16 6.60 14.41
N ALA A 103 5.36 5.86 15.49
CA ALA A 103 4.56 4.69 15.84
C ALA A 103 4.06 4.80 17.28
N LEU A 104 2.93 4.17 17.58
CA LEU A 104 2.38 4.14 18.93
C LEU A 104 2.75 2.83 19.63
N THR A 105 3.34 2.92 20.82
CA THR A 105 3.58 1.75 21.68
C THR A 105 2.28 1.20 22.27
N ALA A 106 2.36 0.05 22.97
CA ALA A 106 1.23 -0.52 23.70
C ALA A 106 0.64 0.48 24.72
N GLU A 107 1.47 1.31 25.32
CA GLU A 107 1.08 2.38 26.25
C GLU A 107 0.60 3.66 25.54
N HIS A 108 0.37 3.61 24.22
CA HIS A 108 -0.07 4.73 23.39
C HIS A 108 0.90 5.92 23.39
N LYS A 109 2.19 5.67 23.63
CA LYS A 109 3.23 6.70 23.54
C LYS A 109 3.81 6.76 22.13
N PRO A 110 3.98 7.95 21.53
CA PRO A 110 4.60 8.08 20.22
C PRO A 110 6.10 7.82 20.32
N VAL A 111 6.60 6.97 19.43
CA VAL A 111 8.02 6.67 19.21
C VAL A 111 8.34 7.02 17.76
N THR A 112 9.27 7.94 17.57
CA THR A 112 9.72 8.32 16.24
C THR A 112 10.62 7.23 15.66
N LEU A 113 10.19 6.64 14.55
CA LEU A 113 10.95 5.64 13.80
C LEU A 113 11.81 6.29 12.72
N LEU A 114 11.27 7.32 12.07
CA LEU A 114 11.97 8.10 11.05
C LEU A 114 11.68 9.57 11.24
N HIS A 115 12.70 10.32 11.65
CA HIS A 115 12.57 11.76 11.87
C HIS A 115 12.59 12.53 10.55
N SER A 116 11.95 13.71 10.54
CA SER A 116 11.76 14.52 9.32
C SER A 116 13.08 15.05 8.73
N ASP A 117 14.15 15.14 9.51
CA ASP A 117 15.49 15.58 9.11
C ASP A 117 16.27 14.49 8.34
N LYS A 118 15.96 13.22 8.65
CA LYS A 118 16.49 12.01 7.99
C LYS A 118 15.45 11.36 7.08
N ALA A 119 14.30 12.00 6.91
CA ALA A 119 13.24 11.54 6.03
C ALA A 119 13.82 11.33 4.64
N HIS A 120 13.53 10.17 4.05
CA HIS A 120 14.02 9.84 2.72
C HIS A 120 13.39 10.79 1.70
N ASN A 121 14.14 11.82 1.31
CA ASN A 121 13.80 12.68 0.18
C ASN A 121 14.03 11.89 -1.10
N ARG A 122 13.00 11.16 -1.52
CA ARG A 122 13.01 10.40 -2.77
C ARG A 122 12.39 11.23 -3.88
N THR A 123 13.06 11.24 -5.02
CA THR A 123 12.51 11.78 -6.26
C THR A 123 11.59 10.73 -6.87
N HIS A 124 10.36 11.13 -7.15
CA HIS A 124 9.37 10.32 -7.83
C HIS A 124 8.95 11.01 -9.12
N HIS A 125 8.44 10.23 -10.08
CA HIS A 125 7.84 10.74 -11.30
C HIS A 125 6.33 10.68 -11.20
N LEU A 126 5.69 11.82 -11.41
CA LEU A 126 4.24 11.93 -11.53
C LEU A 126 3.88 11.87 -13.01
N ARG A 127 3.46 10.69 -13.45
CA ARG A 127 2.97 10.48 -14.81
C ARG A 127 1.44 10.53 -14.80
N CYS A 128 0.84 11.38 -15.63
CA CYS A 128 -0.61 11.53 -15.69
C CYS A 128 -1.12 11.29 -17.11
N LYS A 129 -2.25 10.59 -17.20
CA LYS A 129 -3.01 10.43 -18.44
C LYS A 129 -4.43 10.95 -18.20
N GLY A 130 -4.76 12.11 -18.76
CA GLY A 130 -5.98 12.83 -18.44
C GLY A 130 -6.02 13.29 -16.98
N GLN A 131 -7.11 12.97 -16.27
CA GLN A 131 -7.41 13.48 -14.93
C GLN A 131 -6.77 12.69 -13.77
N VAL A 132 -6.24 11.50 -14.05
CA VAL A 132 -5.72 10.60 -13.01
C VAL A 132 -4.26 10.30 -13.31
N CYS A 133 -3.43 10.47 -12.30
CA CYS A 133 -2.02 10.14 -12.37
C CYS A 133 -1.75 8.70 -11.91
N ASP A 134 -0.64 8.15 -12.36
CA ASP A 134 -0.14 6.84 -11.98
C ASP A 134 0.10 6.79 -10.46
N GLN A 135 0.00 5.58 -9.92
CA GLN A 135 0.18 5.33 -8.50
C GLN A 135 1.65 5.51 -8.11
N VAL A 136 1.90 6.29 -7.06
CA VAL A 136 3.25 6.52 -6.52
C VAL A 136 3.36 5.89 -5.15
N THR A 137 4.21 4.88 -4.99
CA THR A 137 4.52 4.29 -3.68
C THR A 137 5.44 5.24 -2.91
N ILE A 138 4.89 5.85 -1.85
CA ILE A 138 5.59 6.83 -1.00
C ILE A 138 6.43 6.12 0.06
N LEU A 139 5.88 5.07 0.65
CA LEU A 139 6.51 4.34 1.75
C LEU A 139 6.20 2.85 1.63
N HIS A 140 7.19 2.03 1.96
CA HIS A 140 7.03 0.60 2.15
C HIS A 140 7.70 0.22 3.47
N ILE A 141 6.92 -0.34 4.39
CA ILE A 141 7.39 -0.89 5.65
C ILE A 141 7.32 -2.41 5.52
N GLU A 142 8.46 -3.08 5.64
CA GLU A 142 8.57 -4.53 5.46
C GLU A 142 8.13 -5.32 6.70
N PHE A 143 8.32 -4.77 7.90
CA PHE A 143 7.96 -5.43 9.16
C PHE A 143 7.14 -4.49 10.05
N LEU A 144 6.01 -5.00 10.54
CA LEU A 144 5.06 -4.25 11.33
C LEU A 144 5.15 -4.64 12.82
N ASP A 145 5.93 -3.87 13.57
CA ASP A 145 6.15 -4.07 15.01
C ASP A 145 5.13 -3.32 15.89
N PHE A 146 4.39 -2.38 15.33
CA PHE A 146 3.47 -1.51 16.06
C PHE A 146 2.04 -1.62 15.53
N THR A 147 1.07 -1.34 16.40
CA THR A 147 -0.36 -1.41 16.04
C THR A 147 -0.80 -0.20 15.21
N HIS A 148 -0.18 0.96 15.43
CA HIS A 148 -0.55 2.19 14.74
C HIS A 148 0.70 2.96 14.34
N TYR A 149 0.69 3.45 13.11
CA TYR A 149 1.72 4.31 12.54
C TYR A 149 1.11 5.66 12.21
N ILE A 150 1.84 6.73 12.48
CA ILE A 150 1.49 8.10 12.14
C ILE A 150 2.50 8.55 11.10
N LEU A 151 2.00 8.83 9.90
CA LEU A 151 2.83 9.24 8.77
C LEU A 151 2.62 10.71 8.51
N LYS A 152 3.71 11.46 8.42
CA LYS A 152 3.70 12.85 7.96
C LYS A 152 4.34 12.91 6.59
N VAL A 153 3.51 13.14 5.56
CA VAL A 153 3.94 13.19 4.17
C VAL A 153 3.93 14.63 3.66
N CYS A 154 5.04 15.07 3.07
CA CYS A 154 5.17 16.36 2.41
C CYS A 154 5.61 16.15 0.96
N PHE A 155 5.04 16.92 0.04
CA PHE A 155 5.42 16.98 -1.36
C PHE A 155 6.12 18.31 -1.66
N TYR A 156 7.11 18.25 -2.55
CA TYR A 156 7.88 19.40 -3.00
C TYR A 156 8.08 19.34 -4.52
N GLY A 157 8.04 20.50 -5.19
CA GLY A 157 8.22 20.59 -6.64
C GLY A 157 6.94 20.36 -7.45
N LEU A 158 5.77 20.32 -6.78
CA LEU A 158 4.46 20.24 -7.43
C LEU A 158 3.79 21.61 -7.62
N GLU A 159 4.42 22.69 -7.19
CA GLU A 159 3.89 24.06 -7.28
C GLU A 159 3.71 24.49 -8.75
N THR A 160 4.75 24.33 -9.56
CA THR A 160 4.74 24.65 -10.99
C THR A 160 3.80 23.72 -11.75
N PHE A 161 3.75 22.45 -11.36
CA PHE A 161 2.78 21.50 -11.89
C PHE A 161 1.35 21.96 -11.63
N HIS A 162 1.03 22.36 -10.40
CA HIS A 162 -0.31 22.80 -10.02
C HIS A 162 -0.75 24.06 -10.78
N GLN A 163 0.17 24.97 -11.10
CA GLN A 163 -0.12 26.17 -11.90
C GLN A 163 -0.56 25.85 -13.33
N HIS A 164 0.02 24.82 -13.95
CA HIS A 164 -0.32 24.40 -15.32
C HIS A 164 -1.45 23.37 -15.37
N TYR A 165 -1.49 22.46 -14.38
CA TYR A 165 -2.41 21.34 -14.30
C TYR A 165 -2.94 21.27 -12.86
N THR A 166 -3.99 22.05 -12.59
CA THR A 166 -4.60 22.19 -11.26
C THR A 166 -4.82 20.82 -10.61
N ILE A 167 -4.13 20.59 -9.50
CA ILE A 167 -4.30 19.38 -8.67
C ILE A 167 -5.60 19.55 -7.88
N LYS A 168 -6.57 18.68 -8.15
CA LYS A 168 -7.87 18.66 -7.48
C LYS A 168 -7.83 17.91 -6.16
N GLY A 169 -6.98 16.89 -6.08
CA GLY A 169 -6.99 15.97 -4.95
C GLY A 169 -5.80 15.04 -4.92
N VAL A 170 -5.42 14.64 -3.71
CA VAL A 170 -4.53 13.52 -3.48
C VAL A 170 -5.28 12.48 -2.67
N THR A 171 -5.20 11.21 -3.06
CA THR A 171 -5.74 10.09 -2.28
C THR A 171 -4.61 9.17 -1.87
N PHE A 172 -4.54 8.86 -0.59
CA PHE A 172 -3.58 7.93 -0.03
C PHE A 172 -4.24 6.57 0.16
N TYR A 173 -3.55 5.51 -0.24
CA TYR A 173 -3.97 4.14 -0.08
C TYR A 173 -2.98 3.41 0.81
N PHE A 174 -3.48 2.85 1.90
CA PHE A 174 -2.74 1.96 2.79
C PHE A 174 -3.10 0.55 2.38
N LYS A 175 -2.15 -0.14 1.76
CA LYS A 175 -2.29 -1.52 1.32
C LYS A 175 -1.42 -2.39 2.21
N SER A 176 -1.95 -3.52 2.65
CA SER A 176 -1.20 -4.52 3.43
C SER A 176 -1.74 -5.91 3.13
N TYR A 177 -1.05 -6.96 3.58
CA TYR A 177 -1.63 -8.30 3.53
C TYR A 177 -2.84 -8.38 4.44
N ASN A 178 -3.83 -9.16 4.01
CA ASN A 178 -5.01 -9.43 4.81
C ASN A 178 -4.65 -10.40 5.94
N PRO A 179 -4.88 -10.06 7.22
CA PRO A 179 -4.58 -10.95 8.33
C PRO A 179 -5.24 -12.32 8.20
N GLY A 180 -6.46 -12.40 7.66
CA GLY A 180 -7.15 -13.66 7.43
C GLY A 180 -6.47 -14.51 6.35
N PHE A 181 -5.88 -13.88 5.33
CA PHE A 181 -5.13 -14.59 4.31
C PHE A 181 -3.83 -15.15 4.90
N THR A 182 -3.08 -14.31 5.62
CA THR A 182 -1.84 -14.72 6.29
C THR A 182 -2.06 -15.84 7.30
N GLN A 183 -3.18 -15.82 8.03
CA GLN A 183 -3.51 -16.93 8.94
C GLN A 183 -3.65 -18.24 8.16
N ILE A 184 -4.43 -18.26 7.07
CA ILE A 184 -4.58 -19.45 6.24
C ILE A 184 -3.23 -19.89 5.66
N GLU A 185 -2.41 -18.95 5.20
CA GLU A 185 -1.04 -19.23 4.69
C GLU A 185 -0.13 -19.88 5.75
N ILE A 186 -0.27 -19.54 7.03
CA ILE A 186 0.52 -20.15 8.11
C ILE A 186 -0.01 -21.53 8.49
N TRP A 187 -1.33 -21.72 8.42
CA TRP A 187 -2.00 -22.97 8.81
C TRP A 187 -1.88 -24.10 7.77
N PHE A 188 -1.66 -23.75 6.50
CA PHE A 188 -1.55 -24.69 5.38
C PHE A 188 -0.12 -24.74 4.81
#